data_AF-A0A8I1U8A4-F1
#
_entry.id   AF-A0A8I1U8A4-F1
#
_cell.length_a   1.000
_cell.length_b   1.000
_cell.length_c   1.000
_cell.angle_alpha   90.00
_cell.angle_beta   90.00
_cell.angle_gamma   90.00
#
_symmetry.space_group_name_H-M   'P 1'
#
loop_
_entity.id
_entity.type
_entity.pdbx_description
1 polymer ?
#
loop_
_entity_poly.entity_id
_entity_poly.type
_entity_poly.pdbx_seq_one_letter_code
_entity_poly.pdbx_strand_id
1 'polypeptide(L)'
;MSAETRQPPRVAQVDQVMDENGQPIALPENSTLQVTREVEETIGGTGPTNWWKRGLIAVGIVVVILLAFQLLASNTRSPASAPAATTTQ
;
A
#
# COMPACT_ATOMS: atom_id res chain seq x y z
N MET A 1 -35.87 0.13 -5.36
CA MET A 1 -34.46 -0.08 -5.77
C MET A 1 -34.29 0.62 -7.10
N SER A 2 -33.82 1.87 -7.08
CA SER A 2 -33.64 2.67 -8.30
C SER A 2 -32.31 2.29 -8.92
N ALA A 3 -32.34 1.79 -10.15
CA ALA A 3 -31.13 1.49 -10.90
C ALA A 3 -30.40 2.81 -11.19
N GLU A 4 -29.26 3.03 -10.54
CA GLU A 4 -28.30 4.08 -10.89
C GLU A 4 -27.87 3.84 -12.35
N THR A 5 -28.39 4.63 -13.28
CA THR A 5 -27.96 4.64 -14.67
C THR A 5 -26.56 5.25 -14.74
N ARG A 6 -25.54 4.42 -14.48
CA ARG A 6 -24.14 4.80 -14.69
C ARG A 6 -23.97 5.23 -16.14
N GLN A 7 -23.72 6.52 -16.33
CA GLN A 7 -23.40 7.09 -17.62
C GLN A 7 -22.17 6.36 -18.17
N PRO A 8 -22.22 5.84 -19.42
CA PRO A 8 -21.08 5.17 -20.00
C PRO A 8 -19.88 6.13 -20.01
N PRO A 9 -18.67 5.66 -19.65
CA PRO A 9 -17.49 6.52 -19.66
C PRO A 9 -17.30 7.10 -21.05
N ARG A 10 -16.94 8.40 -21.12
CA ARG A 10 -16.57 9.03 -22.39
C ARG A 10 -15.29 8.38 -22.89
N VAL A 11 -15.41 7.53 -23.90
CA VAL A 11 -14.28 6.91 -24.58
C VAL A 11 -13.76 7.86 -25.66
N ALA A 12 -12.46 7.80 -25.93
CA ALA A 12 -11.85 8.59 -26.99
C ALA A 12 -12.36 8.11 -28.35
N GLN A 13 -12.74 9.04 -29.22
CA GLN A 13 -12.99 8.76 -30.63
C GLN A 13 -11.64 8.83 -31.35
N VAL A 14 -11.19 7.71 -31.89
CA VAL A 14 -9.90 7.59 -32.57
C VAL A 14 -10.11 6.95 -33.94
N ASP A 15 -9.40 7.44 -34.95
CA ASP A 15 -9.53 6.96 -36.34
C ASP A 15 -8.97 5.54 -36.52
N GLN A 16 -7.96 5.17 -35.73
CA GLN A 16 -7.32 3.86 -35.76
C GLN A 16 -6.94 3.39 -34.35
N VAL A 17 -7.04 2.08 -34.13
CA VAL A 17 -6.61 1.41 -32.91
C VAL A 17 -5.40 0.54 -33.23
N MET A 18 -4.35 0.67 -32.44
CA MET A 18 -3.08 -0.04 -32.59
C MET A 18 -2.86 -0.96 -31.39
N ASP A 19 -2.27 -2.14 -31.60
CA ASP A 19 -1.82 -3.03 -30.54
C ASP A 19 -0.46 -2.60 -29.94
N GLU A 20 0.01 -3.30 -28.90
CA GLU A 20 1.31 -3.05 -28.27
C GLU A 20 2.53 -3.29 -29.17
N ASN A 21 2.32 -3.97 -30.31
CA ASN A 21 3.34 -4.27 -31.31
C ASN A 21 3.25 -3.32 -32.53
N GLY A 22 2.34 -2.33 -32.48
CA GLY A 22 2.11 -1.35 -33.55
C GLY A 22 1.29 -1.87 -34.73
N GLN A 23 0.57 -2.99 -34.57
CA GLN A 23 -0.31 -3.55 -35.59
C GLN A 23 -1.72 -2.93 -35.51
N PRO A 24 -2.35 -2.62 -36.65
CA PRO A 24 -3.71 -2.12 -36.68
C PRO A 24 -4.71 -3.21 -36.27
N ILE A 25 -5.58 -2.89 -35.33
CA ILE A 25 -6.69 -3.75 -34.92
C ILE A 25 -7.91 -3.36 -35.75
N ALA A 26 -8.50 -4.32 -36.46
CA ALA A 26 -9.76 -4.11 -37.17
C ALA A 26 -10.93 -4.18 -36.18
N LEU A 27 -11.58 -3.04 -35.94
CA LEU A 27 -12.84 -2.99 -35.18
C LEU A 27 -14.04 -2.93 -36.13
N PRO A 28 -15.18 -3.56 -35.77
CA PRO A 28 -16.44 -3.35 -36.47
C PRO A 28 -16.80 -1.86 -36.50
N GLU A 29 -17.41 -1.39 -37.59
CA GLU A 29 -17.68 0.04 -37.85
C GLU A 29 -18.61 0.71 -36.81
N ASN A 30 -19.24 -0.07 -35.95
CA ASN A 30 -20.12 0.37 -34.87
C ASN A 30 -19.64 -0.08 -33.47
N SER A 31 -18.38 -0.49 -33.33
CA SER A 31 -17.85 -1.00 -32.07
C SER A 31 -17.42 0.16 -31.16
N THR A 32 -18.15 0.35 -30.07
CA THR A 32 -17.72 1.22 -28.97
C THR A 32 -16.58 0.54 -28.23
N LEU A 33 -15.40 1.18 -28.20
CA LEU A 33 -14.28 0.76 -27.36
C LEU A 33 -14.78 0.58 -25.92
N GLN A 34 -14.69 -0.63 -25.38
CA GLN A 34 -15.01 -0.88 -23.98
C GLN A 34 -13.73 -0.86 -23.16
N VAL A 35 -13.74 -0.10 -22.06
CA VAL A 35 -12.65 -0.15 -21.09
C VAL A 35 -12.67 -1.54 -20.46
N THR A 36 -11.63 -2.34 -20.71
CA THR A 36 -11.41 -3.62 -20.03
C THR A 36 -11.27 -3.33 -18.54
N ARG A 37 -12.28 -3.69 -17.75
CA ARG A 37 -12.34 -3.45 -16.29
C ARG A 37 -11.30 -4.22 -15.48
N GLU A 38 -10.43 -5.01 -16.12
CA GLU A 38 -9.45 -5.87 -15.45
C GLU A 38 -8.26 -5.11 -14.86
N VAL A 39 -8.11 -3.82 -15.16
CA VAL A 39 -6.99 -3.01 -14.63
C VAL A 39 -7.18 -2.66 -13.14
N GLU A 40 -8.43 -2.60 -12.66
CA GLU A 40 -8.75 -2.02 -11.34
C GLU A 40 -8.23 -2.87 -10.16
N GLU A 41 -8.20 -4.19 -10.30
CA GLU A 41 -7.83 -5.09 -9.20
C GLU A 41 -6.30 -5.15 -8.96
N THR A 42 -5.52 -5.01 -10.04
CA THR A 42 -4.05 -5.05 -9.95
C THR A 42 -3.47 -3.75 -9.35
N ILE A 43 -4.08 -2.59 -9.65
CA ILE A 43 -3.67 -1.30 -9.09
C ILE A 43 -4.06 -1.20 -7.61
N GLY A 44 -5.20 -1.77 -7.21
CA GLY A 44 -5.65 -1.78 -5.82
C GLY A 44 -4.66 -2.45 -4.86
N GLY A 45 -4.01 -3.55 -5.28
CA GLY A 45 -3.08 -4.31 -4.44
C GLY A 45 -1.72 -3.65 -4.21
N THR A 46 -1.23 -2.89 -5.20
CA THR A 46 0.11 -2.27 -5.21
C THR A 46 0.10 -0.76 -5.07
N GLY A 47 -1.09 -0.14 -5.01
CA GLY A 47 -1.26 1.28 -4.84
C GLY A 47 -0.49 1.83 -3.62
N PRO A 48 0.18 3.01 -3.75
CA PRO A 48 1.01 3.58 -2.69
C PRO A 48 0.32 3.64 -1.32
N THR A 49 -0.98 3.92 -1.32
CA THR A 49 -1.81 4.00 -0.11
C THR A 49 -1.89 2.67 0.65
N ASN A 50 -2.02 1.54 -0.03
CA ASN A 50 -2.12 0.23 0.62
C ASN A 50 -0.76 -0.24 1.14
N TRP A 51 0.33 0.10 0.44
CA TRP A 51 1.69 -0.13 0.93
C TRP A 51 1.96 0.67 2.22
N TRP A 52 1.64 1.96 2.23
CA TRP A 52 1.80 2.81 3.41
C TRP A 52 0.98 2.30 4.61
N LYS A 53 -0.27 1.88 4.40
CA LYS A 53 -1.10 1.31 5.45
C LYS A 53 -0.46 0.08 6.08
N ARG A 54 0.02 -0.86 5.27
CA ARG A 54 0.71 -2.08 5.75
C ARG A 54 2.01 -1.72 6.48
N GLY A 55 2.77 -0.77 5.96
CA GLY A 55 4.01 -0.27 6.58
C GLY A 55 3.77 0.33 7.97
N LEU A 56 2.79 1.23 8.11
CA LEU A 56 2.46 1.86 9.39
C LEU A 56 1.98 0.84 10.43
N ILE A 57 1.19 -0.16 10.02
CA ILE A 57 0.75 -1.25 10.90
C ILE A 57 1.96 -2.06 11.37
N ALA A 58 2.87 -2.44 10.47
CA ALA A 58 4.07 -3.21 10.82
C ALA A 58 4.97 -2.44 11.80
N VAL A 59 5.20 -1.15 11.56
CA VAL A 59 5.98 -0.28 12.47
C VAL A 59 5.32 -0.21 13.84
N GLY A 60 3.99 -0.04 13.90
CA GLY A 60 3.24 -0.02 15.16
C GLY A 60 3.42 -1.29 15.98
N ILE A 61 3.39 -2.47 15.32
CA ILE A 61 3.62 -3.77 15.98
C ILE A 61 5.03 -3.83 16.59
N VAL A 62 6.06 -3.43 15.83
CA VAL A 62 7.45 -3.44 16.30
C VAL A 62 7.61 -2.54 17.54
N VAL A 63 7.04 -1.33 17.51
CA VAL A 63 7.08 -0.41 18.66
C VAL A 63 6.43 -1.03 19.91
N VAL A 64 5.27 -1.67 19.76
CA VAL A 64 4.59 -2.34 20.88
C VAL A 64 5.42 -3.49 21.44
N ILE A 65 6.02 -4.33 20.59
CA ILE A 65 6.88 -5.45 21.04
C ILE A 65 8.11 -4.91 21.78
N LEU A 66 8.78 -3.91 21.22
CA LEU A 66 9.94 -3.30 21.86
C LEU A 66 9.57 -2.64 23.19
N LEU A 67 8.44 -1.95 23.26
CA LEU A 67 7.94 -1.36 24.50
C LEU A 67 7.66 -2.44 25.55
N ALA A 68 7.02 -3.55 25.18
CA ALA A 68 6.76 -4.66 26.09
C ALA A 68 8.07 -5.24 26.66
N PHE A 69 9.08 -5.44 25.81
CA PHE A 69 10.39 -5.90 26.28
C PHE A 69 11.10 -4.88 27.15
N GLN A 70 10.99 -3.58 26.86
CA GLN A 70 11.56 -2.54 27.73
C GLN A 70 10.90 -2.51 29.12
N LEU A 71 9.58 -2.68 29.19
CA LEU A 71 8.87 -2.74 30.48
C LEU A 71 9.28 -3.99 31.28
N LEU A 72 9.40 -5.15 30.62
CA LEU A 72 9.86 -6.38 31.26
C LEU A 72 11.31 -6.27 31.74
N ALA A 73 12.21 -5.72 30.92
CA ALA A 73 13.61 -5.51 31.25
C ALA A 73 13.80 -4.44 32.36
N SER A 74 12.92 -3.44 32.43
CA SER A 74 12.96 -2.42 33.49
C SER A 74 12.61 -3.02 34.87
N ASN A 75 11.76 -4.04 34.91
CA ASN A 75 11.38 -4.73 36.15
C ASN A 75 12.50 -5.65 36.69
N THR A 76 13.46 -6.05 35.85
CA THR A 76 14.55 -6.98 36.23
C THR A 76 15.91 -6.31 36.34
N ARG A 77 16.01 -5.00 36.10
CA ARG A 77 17.27 -4.26 36.16
C ARG A 77 17.69 -4.02 37.62
N SER A 78 18.77 -4.67 38.05
CA SER A 78 19.43 -4.33 39.31
C SER A 78 20.00 -2.91 39.25
N PRO A 79 19.95 -2.13 40.36
CA PRO A 79 20.52 -0.79 40.38
C PRO A 79 22.00 -0.85 40.04
N ALA A 80 22.44 0.05 39.15
CA ALA A 80 23.86 0.17 38.81
C ALA A 80 24.64 0.47 40.09
N SER A 81 25.57 -0.42 40.45
CA SER A 81 26.45 -0.22 41.59
C SER A 81 27.33 1.00 41.30
N ALA A 82 27.20 2.05 42.12
CA ALA A 82 28.08 3.21 42.03
C ALA A 82 29.53 2.77 42.27
N PRO A 83 30.52 3.35 41.54
CA PRO A 83 31.92 3.06 41.80
C PRO A 83 32.26 3.48 43.23
N ALA A 84 32.82 2.56 44.02
CA ALA A 84 33.26 2.83 45.37
C ALA A 84 34.29 3.97 45.35
N ALA A 85 33.96 5.09 46.00
CA ALA A 85 34.91 6.19 46.16
C ALA A 85 36.12 5.65 46.95
N THR A 86 37.28 5.59 46.29
CA THR A 86 38.55 5.30 46.95
C THR A 86 38.91 6.50 47.82
N THR A 87 38.47 6.49 49.07
CA THR A 87 39.03 7.39 50.10
C THR A 87 40.46 6.93 50.36
N THR A 88 41.42 7.64 49.78
CA THR A 88 42.85 7.47 50.10
C THR A 88 43.07 8.06 51.49
N GLN A 89 43.65 7.26 52.39
CA GLN A 89 44.01 7.62 53.78
C GLN A 89 44.95 8.81 53.84
#